data_AF-A0A661K5H6-F1
#
_entry.id   AF-A0A661K5H6-F1
#
_cell.length_a   1.000
_cell.length_b   1.000
_cell.length_c   1.000
_cell.angle_alpha   90.00
_cell.angle_beta   90.00
_cell.angle_gamma   90.00
#
_symmetry.space_group_name_H-M   'P 1'
#
loop_
_entity.id
_entity.type
_entity.pdbx_description
1 polymer ?
#
loop_
_entity_poly.entity_id
_entity_poly.type
_entity_poly.pdbx_seq_one_letter_code
_entity_poly.pdbx_strand_id
1 'polypeptide(L)'
;MANGTVTSVRELLSKFEDEFIIIEKEVDPIDEIAGIQQALQDSYALLFTNVKGFPDVRIIGNAFSRSERVARMFDVKEFRELKFKCREAMKNPLPPQIVTDAPCQEVVHDIQEVDLPS
;
A
#
# COMPACT_ATOMS: atom_id res chain seq x y z
N MET A 1 21.42 -6.23 -5.62
CA MET A 1 20.68 -7.37 -6.20
C MET A 1 19.26 -6.89 -6.41
N ALA A 2 18.73 -6.95 -7.62
CA ALA A 2 17.42 -6.41 -7.95
C ALA A 2 16.35 -7.16 -7.15
N ASN A 3 15.76 -6.52 -6.15
CA ASN A 3 14.56 -7.05 -5.51
C ASN A 3 13.48 -7.06 -6.59
N GLY A 4 13.09 -8.25 -7.06
CA GLY A 4 12.11 -8.41 -8.13
C GLY A 4 10.82 -7.63 -7.89
N THR A 5 10.02 -7.47 -8.95
CA THR A 5 8.75 -6.74 -8.95
C THR A 5 7.90 -7.02 -7.71
N VAL A 6 7.39 -5.96 -7.07
CA VAL A 6 6.40 -6.08 -5.98
C VAL A 6 5.05 -6.47 -6.61
N THR A 7 4.46 -7.56 -6.13
CA THR A 7 3.21 -8.13 -6.67
C THR A 7 2.01 -8.00 -5.73
N SER A 8 2.24 -7.65 -4.46
CA SER A 8 1.17 -7.41 -3.48
C SER A 8 1.57 -6.37 -2.42
N VAL A 9 0.58 -5.82 -1.71
CA VAL A 9 0.82 -4.90 -0.57
C VAL A 9 1.53 -5.61 0.59
N ARG A 10 1.23 -6.90 0.83
CA ARG A 10 1.94 -7.69 1.86
C ARG A 10 3.43 -7.85 1.51
N GLU A 11 3.72 -8.12 0.24
CA GLU A 11 5.11 -8.19 -0.24
C GLU A 11 5.80 -6.83 -0.13
N LEU A 12 5.10 -5.73 -0.43
CA LEU A 12 5.63 -4.38 -0.25
C LEU A 12 6.12 -4.17 1.19
N LEU A 13 5.31 -4.53 2.19
CA LEU A 13 5.68 -4.40 3.60
C LEU A 13 6.97 -5.15 3.92
N SER A 14 7.11 -6.41 3.45
CA SER A 14 8.31 -7.22 3.69
C SER A 14 9.58 -6.77 2.94
N LYS A 15 9.44 -6.22 1.72
CA LYS A 15 10.57 -5.80 0.88
C LYS A 15 11.09 -4.41 1.22
N PHE A 16 10.28 -3.61 1.90
CA PHE A 16 10.52 -2.21 2.20
C PHE A 16 10.38 -1.93 3.70
N GLU A 17 10.67 -2.91 4.56
CA GLU A 17 10.60 -2.75 6.03
C GLU A 17 11.40 -1.53 6.53
N ASP A 18 12.48 -1.16 5.82
CA ASP A 18 13.31 0.03 6.08
C ASP A 18 12.61 1.37 5.78
N GLU A 19 11.47 1.33 5.10
CA GLU A 19 10.71 2.49 4.63
C GLU A 19 9.35 2.62 5.30
N PHE A 20 9.03 1.74 6.27
CA PHE A 20 7.79 1.76 7.04
C PHE A 20 8.01 2.19 8.49
N ILE A 21 7.08 2.97 9.02
CA ILE A 21 6.88 3.13 10.46
C ILE A 21 5.60 2.40 10.85
N ILE A 22 5.71 1.49 11.80
CA ILE A 22 4.57 0.80 12.41
C ILE A 22 4.11 1.62 13.61
N ILE A 23 2.83 1.97 13.63
CA ILE A 23 2.17 2.72 14.70
C ILE A 23 1.20 1.77 15.39
N GLU A 24 1.54 1.37 16.61
CA GLU A 24 0.78 0.43 17.45
C GLU A 24 -0.15 1.11 18.44
N LYS A 25 0.11 2.39 18.73
CA LYS A 25 -0.79 3.20 19.57
C LYS A 25 -2.12 3.36 18.84
N GLU A 26 -3.22 3.31 19.59
CA GLU A 26 -4.56 3.59 19.06
C GLU A 26 -4.58 4.98 18.40
N VAL A 27 -5.12 5.02 17.18
CA VAL A 27 -5.33 6.25 16.41
C VAL A 27 -6.80 6.38 16.01
N ASP A 28 -7.31 7.61 16.03
CA ASP A 28 -8.65 7.93 15.56
C ASP A 28 -8.68 7.99 14.02
N PRO A 29 -9.55 7.22 13.34
CA PRO A 29 -9.69 7.31 11.90
C PRO A 29 -10.22 8.68 11.44
N ILE A 30 -10.89 9.44 12.32
CA ILE A 30 -11.37 10.78 12.03
C ILE A 30 -10.24 11.78 12.32
N ASP A 31 -9.76 12.43 11.26
CA ASP A 31 -8.75 13.50 11.24
C ASP A 31 -7.33 13.15 11.75
N GLU A 32 -7.17 12.30 12.78
CA GLU A 32 -5.85 12.01 13.36
C GLU A 32 -4.94 11.26 12.38
N ILE A 33 -5.42 10.20 11.73
CA ILE A 33 -4.64 9.49 10.70
C ILE A 33 -4.21 10.43 9.58
N ALA A 34 -5.13 11.26 9.07
CA ALA A 34 -4.84 12.22 8.01
C ALA A 34 -3.82 13.28 8.47
N GLY A 35 -3.94 13.77 9.71
CA GLY A 35 -3.00 14.70 10.33
C GLY A 35 -1.59 14.12 10.46
N ILE A 36 -1.48 12.86 10.89
CA ILE A 36 -0.19 12.15 10.98
C ILE A 36 0.40 11.95 9.57
N GLN A 37 -0.42 11.52 8.60
CA GLN A 37 0.01 11.36 7.21
C GLN A 37 0.54 12.67 6.61
N GLN A 38 -0.16 13.78 6.88
CA GLN A 38 0.23 15.12 6.42
C GLN A 38 1.52 15.60 7.09
N ALA A 39 1.66 15.41 8.41
CA ALA A 39 2.86 15.78 9.14
C ALA A 39 4.10 14.99 8.67
N LEU A 40 3.90 13.77 8.17
CA LEU A 40 4.93 12.87 7.67
C LEU A 40 4.94 12.76 6.13
N GLN A 41 4.38 13.74 5.43
CA GLN A 41 4.40 13.77 3.96
C GLN A 41 5.84 13.77 3.42
N ASP A 42 6.08 13.07 2.31
CA ASP A 42 7.41 12.86 1.69
C ASP A 42 8.46 12.19 2.60
N SER A 43 8.03 11.57 3.70
CA SER A 43 8.89 10.78 4.60
C SER A 43 8.60 9.28 4.48
N TYR A 44 8.37 8.56 5.57
CA TYR A 44 8.07 7.13 5.65
C TYR A 44 6.65 6.79 5.18
N ALA A 45 6.47 5.54 4.74
CA ALA A 45 5.15 4.94 4.67
C ALA A 45 4.71 4.53 6.08
N LEU A 46 3.41 4.55 6.35
CA LEU A 46 2.86 4.37 7.69
C LEU A 46 1.97 3.14 7.72
N LEU A 47 2.11 2.31 8.75
CA LEU A 47 1.20 1.20 9.02
C LEU A 47 0.59 1.40 10.41
N PHE A 48 -0.66 1.83 10.43
CA PHE A 48 -1.46 1.95 11.65
C PHE A 48 -2.09 0.59 11.94
N THR A 49 -1.80 0.04 13.11
CA THR A 49 -2.21 -1.34 13.46
C THR A 49 -3.34 -1.41 14.49
N ASN A 50 -3.71 -0.27 15.07
CA ASN A 50 -4.78 -0.17 16.06
C ASN A 50 -5.65 1.06 15.76
N VAL A 51 -6.80 0.85 15.13
CA VAL A 51 -7.73 1.91 14.72
C VAL A 51 -8.91 1.95 15.66
N LYS A 52 -9.14 3.11 16.28
CA LYS A 52 -10.20 3.31 17.26
C LYS A 52 -11.57 2.96 16.68
N GLY A 53 -12.30 2.09 17.38
CA GLY A 53 -13.63 1.63 16.97
C GLY A 53 -13.64 0.55 15.88
N PHE A 54 -12.48 0.17 15.33
CA PHE A 54 -12.35 -0.83 14.27
C PHE A 54 -11.31 -1.90 14.66
N PRO A 55 -11.69 -2.88 15.52
CA PRO A 55 -10.79 -3.98 15.87
C PRO A 55 -10.38 -4.76 14.62
N ASP A 56 -9.15 -5.26 14.61
CA ASP A 56 -8.52 -6.03 13.52
C ASP A 56 -8.32 -5.27 12.19
N VAL A 57 -8.74 -4.00 12.11
CA VAL A 57 -8.48 -3.15 10.95
C VAL A 57 -7.10 -2.50 11.06
N ARG A 58 -6.37 -2.53 9.94
CA ARG A 58 -5.07 -1.87 9.78
C ARG A 58 -5.11 -0.96 8.57
N ILE A 59 -4.47 0.21 8.68
CA ILE A 59 -4.43 1.21 7.62
C ILE A 59 -2.99 1.44 7.18
N ILE A 60 -2.75 1.35 5.87
CA ILE A 60 -1.48 1.76 5.25
C ILE A 60 -1.63 3.16 4.66
N GLY A 61 -0.70 4.05 5.00
CA GLY A 61 -0.64 5.43 4.52
C GLY A 61 0.68 5.74 3.87
N ASN A 62 0.74 6.81 3.07
CA ASN A 62 1.97 7.36 2.51
C ASN A 62 2.84 6.37 1.70
N ALA A 63 2.28 5.25 1.23
CA ALA A 63 3.05 4.26 0.46
C ALA A 63 3.73 4.89 -0.77
N PHE A 64 3.04 5.78 -1.48
CA PHE A 64 3.56 6.48 -2.65
C PHE A 64 4.02 7.92 -2.39
N SER A 65 4.17 8.34 -1.13
CA SER A 65 4.43 9.75 -0.79
C SER A 65 5.84 10.23 -1.16
N ARG A 66 6.80 9.32 -1.30
CA ARG A 66 8.22 9.62 -1.48
C ARG A 66 8.77 9.05 -2.78
N SER A 67 9.35 9.93 -3.60
CA SER A 67 9.79 9.61 -4.97
C SER A 67 10.82 8.48 -5.04
N GLU A 68 11.80 8.43 -4.12
CA GLU A 68 12.83 7.37 -4.10
C GLU A 68 12.22 6.00 -3.79
N ARG A 69 11.25 5.95 -2.88
CA ARG A 69 10.53 4.70 -2.57
C ARG A 69 9.75 4.24 -3.79
N VAL A 70 9.03 5.15 -4.45
CA VAL A 70 8.28 4.81 -5.66
C VAL A 70 9.23 4.34 -6.78
N ALA A 71 10.38 4.98 -6.95
CA ALA A 71 11.40 4.51 -7.90
C ALA A 71 11.86 3.08 -7.60
N ARG A 72 12.16 2.78 -6.33
CA ARG A 72 12.49 1.42 -5.87
C ARG A 72 11.34 0.42 -6.09
N MET A 73 10.08 0.79 -5.77
CA MET A 73 8.91 -0.08 -5.95
C MET A 73 8.72 -0.52 -7.40
N PHE A 74 8.95 0.39 -8.33
CA PHE A 74 8.81 0.14 -9.75
C PHE A 74 10.12 -0.25 -10.43
N ASP A 75 11.18 -0.54 -9.68
CA ASP A 75 12.49 -0.97 -10.21
C ASP A 75 12.99 -0.02 -11.32
N VAL A 76 13.07 1.27 -10.98
CA VAL A 76 13.72 2.32 -11.78
C VAL A 76 14.74 3.05 -10.92
N LYS A 77 15.78 3.62 -11.54
CA LYS A 77 16.87 4.26 -10.80
C LYS A 77 16.43 5.61 -10.24
N GLU A 78 15.72 6.38 -11.04
CA GLU A 78 15.22 7.71 -10.66
C GLU A 78 13.72 7.81 -10.94
N PHE A 79 12.97 8.50 -10.08
CA PHE A 79 11.52 8.62 -10.23
C PHE A 79 11.09 9.20 -11.59
N ARG A 80 11.87 10.12 -12.17
CA ARG A 80 11.61 10.68 -13.50
C ARG A 80 11.60 9.65 -14.63
N GLU A 81 12.21 8.49 -14.43
CA GLU A 81 12.27 7.39 -15.40
C GLU A 81 10.97 6.56 -15.42
N LEU A 82 10.18 6.62 -14.34
CA LEU A 82 8.94 5.86 -14.19
C LEU A 82 7.99 6.08 -15.36
N LYS A 83 7.87 7.33 -15.85
CA LYS A 83 7.02 7.67 -16.99
C LYS A 83 7.39 6.91 -18.28
N PHE A 84 8.68 6.63 -18.50
CA PHE A 84 9.14 5.88 -19.67
C PHE A 84 8.81 4.40 -19.50
N LYS A 85 9.02 3.84 -18.30
CA LYS A 85 8.63 2.46 -17.98
C LYS A 85 7.12 2.26 -18.14
N CYS A 86 6.29 3.16 -17.61
CA CYS A 86 4.84 3.13 -17.79
C CYS A 86 4.45 3.22 -19.27
N ARG A 87 5.08 4.12 -20.04
CA ARG A 87 4.80 4.26 -21.49
C ARG A 87 5.08 2.96 -22.25
N GLU A 88 6.20 2.30 -22.00
CA GLU A 88 6.53 1.05 -22.68
C GLU A 88 5.64 -0.12 -22.22
N ALA A 89 5.25 -0.15 -20.94
CA ALA A 89 4.27 -1.12 -20.42
C ALA A 89 2.88 -0.94 -21.06
N MET A 90 2.42 0.29 -21.28
CA MET A 90 1.14 0.56 -21.96
C MET A 90 1.14 0.11 -23.42
N LYS A 91 2.29 0.16 -24.11
CA LYS A 91 2.41 -0.34 -25.48
C LYS A 91 2.46 -1.88 -25.56
N ASN A 92 2.93 -2.52 -24.50
CA ASN A 92 3.15 -3.97 -24.43
C ASN A 92 2.50 -4.56 -23.17
N PRO A 93 1.17 -4.46 -23.03
CA PRO A 93 0.49 -4.94 -21.83
C PRO A 93 0.60 -6.46 -21.73
N LEU A 94 0.87 -6.96 -20.53
CA LEU A 94 0.75 -8.38 -20.21
C LEU A 94 -0.71 -8.65 -19.81
N PRO A 95 -1.37 -9.67 -20.41
CA PRO A 95 -2.71 -10.04 -19.98
C PRO A 95 -2.70 -10.58 -18.55
N PRO A 96 -3.71 -10.28 -17.73
CA PRO A 96 -3.83 -10.90 -16.41
C PRO A 96 -4.05 -12.40 -16.54
N GLN A 97 -3.62 -13.16 -15.53
CA GLN A 97 -3.89 -14.59 -15.42
C GLN A 97 -5.05 -14.84 -14.47
N ILE A 98 -5.96 -15.73 -14.88
CA ILE A 98 -7.06 -16.19 -14.01
C ILE A 98 -6.52 -17.27 -13.08
N VAL A 99 -6.74 -17.10 -11.78
CA VAL A 99 -6.36 -18.05 -10.73
C VAL A 99 -7.59 -18.48 -9.95
N THR A 100 -7.57 -19.70 -9.42
CA THR A 100 -8.67 -20.25 -8.59
C THR A 100 -8.41 -20.12 -7.09
N ASP A 101 -7.17 -19.84 -6.71
CA ASP A 101 -6.74 -19.65 -5.33
C ASP A 101 -6.22 -18.21 -5.18
N ALA A 102 -6.95 -17.39 -4.43
CA ALA A 102 -6.75 -15.95 -4.36
C ALA A 102 -6.80 -15.48 -2.90
N PRO A 103 -5.69 -14.93 -2.36
CA PRO A 103 -5.65 -14.46 -0.96
C PRO A 103 -6.63 -13.32 -0.64
N CYS A 104 -7.20 -12.64 -1.63
CA CYS A 104 -8.25 -11.64 -1.42
C CYS A 104 -9.63 -12.26 -1.14
N GLN A 105 -9.78 -13.58 -1.24
CA GLN A 105 -11.03 -14.32 -1.00
C GLN A 105 -10.99 -15.11 0.32
N GLU A 106 -10.04 -14.83 1.21
CA GLU A 106 -9.91 -15.46 2.54
C GLU A 106 -11.12 -15.19 3.45
N VAL A 107 -11.79 -14.05 3.26
CA VAL A 107 -12.97 -13.63 4.03
C VAL A 107 -14.05 -13.17 3.05
N VAL A 108 -15.27 -13.67 3.21
CA VAL A 108 -16.45 -13.32 2.41
C VAL A 108 -17.57 -12.94 3.36
N HIS A 109 -18.15 -11.76 3.17
CA HIS A 109 -19.29 -11.27 3.94
C HIS A 109 -20.53 -11.21 3.06
N ASP A 110 -21.68 -11.63 3.59
CA ASP A 110 -22.96 -11.43 2.93
C ASP A 110 -23.35 -9.95 2.99
N ILE A 111 -23.94 -9.42 1.91
CA ILE A 111 -24.24 -7.97 1.81
C ILE A 111 -25.19 -7.50 2.93
N GLN A 112 -26.03 -8.38 3.45
CA GLN A 112 -26.93 -8.09 4.57
C GLN A 112 -26.18 -7.91 5.90
N GLU A 113 -24.95 -8.42 6.01
CA GLU A 113 -24.09 -8.31 7.20
C GLU A 113 -23.13 -7.11 7.10
N VAL A 114 -23.01 -6.50 5.92
CA VAL A 114 -22.09 -5.38 5.67
C VAL A 114 -22.77 -4.06 5.99
N ASP A 115 -22.26 -3.36 7.00
CA ASP A 115 -22.62 -1.98 7.31
C ASP A 115 -21.45 -1.05 6.94
N LEU A 116 -21.59 -0.34 5.81
CA LEU A 116 -20.63 0.67 5.38
C LEU A 116 -21.15 2.06 5.76
N PRO A 117 -20.36 2.88 6.48
CA PRO A 117 -20.75 4.25 6.78
C PRO A 117 -20.94 5.03 5.46
N SER A 118 -22.08 5.71 5.37
CA SER A 118 -22.50 6.54 4.22
C SER A 118 -21.73 7.85 4.11
#